data_AF-A0A255XU27-F1
#
_entry.id   AF-A0A255XU27-F1
#
_cell.length_a   1.000
_cell.length_b   1.000
_cell.length_c   1.000
_cell.angle_alpha   90.00
_cell.angle_beta   90.00
_cell.angle_gamma   90.00
#
_symmetry.space_group_name_H-M   'P 1'
#
loop_
_entity.id
_entity.type
_entity.pdbx_description
1 polymer ?
#
loop_
_entity_poly.entity_id
_entity_poly.type
_entity_poly.pdbx_seq_one_letter_code
_entity_poly.pdbx_strand_id
1 'polypeptide(L)' 'MLTVRVEAELERRLANLARATGRTKSHYAREAIMRLLAEKEAPIRETPSVPMPRFQPVVGR' A
#
# COMPACT_ATOMS: atom_id res chain seq x y z
N MET A 1 -4.56 -0.31 22.79
CA MET A 1 -3.67 0.84 22.51
C MET A 1 -2.32 0.29 22.11
N LEU A 2 -1.80 0.68 20.93
CA LEU A 2 -0.47 0.30 20.44
C LEU A 2 0.47 1.47 20.72
N THR A 3 1.56 1.24 21.46
CA THR A 3 2.59 2.26 21.70
C THR A 3 3.81 1.95 20.83
N VAL A 4 4.06 2.81 19.84
CA VAL A 4 5.21 2.68 18.93
C VAL A 4 6.21 3.78 19.26
N ARG A 5 7.48 3.42 19.45
CA ARG A 5 8.57 4.40 19.54
C ARG A 5 9.03 4.74 18.13
N VAL A 6 9.10 6.03 17.86
CA VAL A 6 9.62 6.58 16.61
C VAL A 6 10.82 7.46 16.92
N GLU A 7 11.71 7.63 15.94
CA GLU A 7 12.84 8.55 16.09
C GLU A 7 12.37 10.00 16.28
N ALA A 8 13.16 10.79 17.01
CA ALA A 8 12.84 12.17 17.36
C ALA A 8 12.58 13.06 16.13
N GLU A 9 13.30 12.82 15.04
CA GLU A 9 13.09 13.53 13.78
C GLU A 9 11.70 13.23 13.19
N LEU A 10 11.31 11.96 13.14
CA LEU A 10 10.01 11.56 12.62
C LEU A 10 8.87 12.15 13.45
N GLU A 11 9.03 12.17 14.78
CA GLU A 11 8.05 12.80 15.67
C GLU A 11 7.91 14.30 15.39
N ARG A 12 9.03 15.02 15.17
CA ARG A 12 9.01 16.44 14.74
C ARG A 12 8.28 16.63 13.42
N ARG A 13 8.54 15.78 12.42
CA ARG A 13 7.89 15.87 11.10
C ARG A 13 6.38 15.64 11.21
N LEU A 14 5.96 14.63 11.98
CA LEU A 14 4.54 14.36 12.26
C LEU A 14 3.89 15.51 13.03
N ALA A 15 4.58 16.10 14.01
CA ALA A 15 4.09 17.26 14.76
C ALA A 15 3.87 18.48 13.85
N ASN A 16 4.83 18.77 12.96
CA ASN A 16 4.72 19.90 12.04
C ASN A 16 3.58 19.69 11.04
N LEU A 17 3.45 18.48 10.47
CA LEU A 17 2.37 18.14 9.54
C LEU A 17 1.00 18.24 10.22
N ALA A 18 0.87 17.70 11.43
CA ALA A 18 -0.32 17.81 12.27
C ALA A 18 -0.74 19.27 12.49
N ARG A 19 0.21 20.13 12.86
CA ARG A 19 -0.04 21.57 13.08
C ARG A 19 -0.45 22.30 11.81
N ALA A 20 0.18 22.00 10.68
CA ALA A 20 -0.11 22.64 9.40
C ALA A 20 -1.49 22.28 8.83
N THR A 21 -2.03 21.11 9.20
CA THR A 21 -3.25 20.54 8.60
C THR A 21 -4.44 20.49 9.56
N GLY A 22 -4.22 20.85 10.83
CA GLY A 22 -5.25 20.77 11.87
C GLY A 22 -5.63 19.33 12.26
N ARG A 23 -4.70 18.37 12.09
CA ARG A 23 -4.91 16.95 12.43
C ARG A 23 -3.97 16.52 13.57
N THR A 24 -4.16 15.31 14.10
CA THR A 24 -3.32 14.77 15.18
C THR A 24 -2.15 13.95 14.64
N LYS A 25 -1.06 13.83 15.41
CA LYS A 25 0.08 12.95 15.07
C LYS A 25 -0.39 11.51 14.80
N SER A 26 -1.30 11.01 15.65
CA SER A 26 -1.86 9.65 15.57
C SER A 26 -2.66 9.40 14.29
N HIS A 27 -3.31 10.44 13.74
CA HIS A 27 -4.02 10.34 12.46
C HIS A 27 -3.05 9.97 11.34
N TYR A 28 -1.94 10.71 11.21
CA TYR A 28 -0.93 10.46 10.20
C TYR A 28 -0.15 9.17 10.42
N ALA A 29 0.17 8.85 11.68
CA ALA A 29 0.81 7.58 12.00
C ALA A 29 -0.07 6.39 11.60
N ARG A 30 -1.38 6.45 11.89
CA ARG A 30 -2.33 5.40 11.52
C ARG A 30 -2.47 5.27 10.01
N GLU A 31 -2.64 6.37 9.29
CA GLU A 31 -2.76 6.36 7.83
C GLU A 31 -1.50 5.77 7.17
N ALA A 32 -0.31 6.15 7.65
CA ALA A 32 0.95 5.62 7.15
C ALA A 32 1.06 4.10 7.37
N ILE A 33 0.69 3.60 8.55
CA ILE A 33 0.68 2.16 8.85
C ILE A 33 -0.32 1.43 7.96
N MET A 34 -1.54 1.95 7.82
CA MET A 34 -2.57 1.34 6.96
C MET A 34 -2.12 1.27 5.50
N ARG A 35 -1.51 2.33 4.99
CA ARG A 35 -0.97 2.37 3.63
C ARG A 35 0.15 1.36 3.43
N LEU A 36 1.06 1.25 4.39
CA LEU A 36 2.16 0.29 4.36
C LEU A 36 1.64 -1.15 4.39
N LEU A 37 0.68 -1.45 5.26
CA LEU A 37 0.03 -2.77 5.33
C LEU A 37 -0.63 -3.12 4.00
N ALA A 38 -1.40 -2.21 3.41
CA ALA A 38 -2.03 -2.42 2.11
C ALA A 38 -1.02 -2.70 0.98
N GLU A 39 0.17 -2.09 1.03
CA GLU A 39 1.26 -2.36 0.07
C GLU A 39 1.90 -3.73 0.31
N LYS A 40 2.13 -4.11 1.57
CA LYS A 40 2.79 -5.37 1.94
C LYS A 40 1.87 -6.59 1.78
N GLU A 41 0.58 -6.42 2.04
CA GLU A 41 -0.46 -7.43 1.86
C GLU A 41 -1.03 -7.45 0.45
N ALA A 42 -0.63 -6.50 -0.42
CA ALA A 42 -1.02 -6.54 -1.82
C ALA A 42 -0.60 -7.91 -2.38
N PRO A 43 -1.54 -8.71 -2.89
CA PRO A 43 -1.19 -9.99 -3.48
C PRO A 43 -0.18 -9.70 -4.59
N ILE A 44 0.88 -10.49 -4.65
CA ILE A 44 1.70 -10.61 -5.85
C ILE A 44 0.74 -11.03 -6.97
N ARG A 45 0.17 -10.05 -7.67
CA ARG A 45 -0.64 -10.32 -8.85
C ARG A 45 0.36 -10.87 -9.84
N GLU A 46 0.41 -12.20 -9.93
CA GLU A 46 1.00 -12.88 -11.05
C GLU A 46 0.41 -12.18 -12.27
N THR A 47 1.28 -11.49 -13.02
CA THR A 47 0.89 -10.86 -14.28
C THR A 47 0.07 -11.90 -15.02
N PRO A 48 -1.22 -11.67 -15.34
CA PRO A 48 -2.02 -12.71 -15.94
C PRO A 48 -1.29 -13.14 -17.21
N SER A 49 -0.71 -14.34 -17.16
CA SER A 49 -0.20 -15.03 -18.33
C SER A 49 -1.43 -15.28 -19.15
N VAL A 50 -1.75 -14.33 -20.04
CA VAL A 50 -2.80 -14.49 -21.03
C VAL A 50 -2.39 -15.75 -21.79
N PRO A 51 -3.12 -16.89 -21.65
CA PRO A 51 -2.80 -18.02 -22.50
C PRO A 51 -3.07 -17.56 -23.92
N MET A 52 -2.04 -17.55 -24.76
CA MET A 52 -2.20 -17.31 -26.20
C MET A 52 -3.35 -18.20 -26.70
N PRO A 53 -4.34 -17.66 -27.42
CA PRO A 53 -5.38 -18.49 -27.98
C PRO A 53 -4.71 -19.49 -28.93
N ARG A 54 -4.79 -20.79 -28.59
CA ARG A 54 -4.42 -21.85 -29.53
C ARG A 54 -5.39 -21.77 -30.70
N PHE A 55 -4.92 -21.24 -31.83
CA PHE A 55 -5.62 -21.39 -33.09
C PHE A 55 -5.71 -22.88 -33.40
N GLN A 56 -6.92 -23.44 -33.32
CA GLN A 56 -7.17 -24.80 -33.80
C GLN A 56 -7.27 -24.73 -35.33
N PRO A 57 -6.49 -25.52 -36.09
CA PRO A 57 -6.67 -25.59 -37.53
C PRO A 57 -8.02 -26.25 -37.81
N VAL A 58 -8.89 -25.54 -38.54
CA VAL A 58 -10.10 -26.10 -39.12
C VAL A 58 -9.67 -27.14 -40.16
N VAL A 59 -9.66 -28.41 -39.77
CA VAL A 59 -9.54 -29.52 -40.72
C VAL A 59 -10.86 -29.57 -41.49
N GLY A 60 -10.76 -29.25 -42.78
CA GLY A 60 -11.88 -29.13 -43.68
C GLY A 60 -12.72 -30.40 -43.79
N ARG A 61 -13.99 -30.19 -44.11
CA ARG A 61 -14.89 -31.21 -44.66
C ARG A 61 -15.59 -30.62 -45.88
#